data_AF-A0A259TGS7-F1
#
_entry.id   AF-A0A259TGS7-F1
#
_cell.length_a   1.000
_cell.length_b   1.000
_cell.length_c   1.000
_cell.angle_alpha   90.00
_cell.angle_beta   90.00
_cell.angle_gamma   90.00
#
_symmetry.space_group_name_H-M   'P 1'
#
loop_
_entity.id
_entity.type
_entity.pdbx_description
1 polymer ?
#
loop_
_entity_poly.entity_id
_entity_poly.type
_entity_poly.pdbx_seq_one_letter_code
_entity_poly.pdbx_strand_id
1 'polypeptide(L)' 'MTLFEERKAFQSDRWVLLPVAQFRLLEKVWRVYWQDSKEKWHFIDDIEPNEDFEAQLKIVDEGHNGLFWT' A
#
# COMPACT_ATOMS: atom_id res chain seq x y z
N MET A 1 -5.21 3.76 -7.71
CA MET A 1 -5.15 4.64 -6.52
C MET A 1 -3.93 4.27 -5.71
N THR A 2 -3.25 5.24 -5.10
CA THR A 2 -2.07 4.98 -4.26
C THR A 2 -2.36 5.49 -2.86
N LEU A 3 -2.12 4.64 -1.87
CA LEU A 3 -2.16 4.98 -0.46
C LEU A 3 -0.80 5.53 -0.05
N PHE A 4 -0.82 6.70 0.58
CA PHE A 4 0.36 7.35 1.11
C PHE A 4 0.23 7.44 2.62
N GLU A 5 1.29 7.08 3.33
CA GLU A 5 1.45 7.41 4.73
C GLU A 5 2.05 8.81 4.84
N GLU A 6 1.40 9.68 5.60
CA GLU A 6 1.99 10.95 5.98
C GLU A 6 2.66 10.80 7.34
N ARG A 7 4.00 10.82 7.36
CA ARG A 7 4.76 10.77 8.63
C ARG A 7 5.82 11.84 8.71
N LYS A 8 6.17 12.20 9.95
CA LYS A 8 7.26 13.14 10.20
C LYS A 8 8.59 12.48 9.85
N ALA A 9 9.38 13.11 8.98
CA ALA A 9 10.69 12.59 8.61
C ALA A 9 11.60 12.49 9.86
N PHE A 10 12.36 11.40 9.94
CA PHE A 10 13.28 11.19 11.07
C PHE A 10 14.26 12.37 11.18
N GLN A 11 14.24 13.05 12.34
CA GLN A 11 15.05 14.24 12.64
C GLN A 11 14.82 15.47 11.76
N SER A 12 13.62 15.65 11.18
CA SER A 12 13.26 16.87 10.45
C SER A 12 11.84 17.33 10.74
N ASP A 13 11.57 18.64 10.70
CA ASP A 13 10.22 19.21 10.76
C ASP A 13 9.46 19.12 9.42
N ARG A 14 9.89 18.21 8.55
CA ARG A 14 9.27 17.99 7.24
C ARG A 14 8.35 16.78 7.33
N TRP A 15 7.10 16.98 6.93
CA TRP A 15 6.19 15.88 6.66
C TRP A 15 6.57 15.26 5.31
N VAL A 16 6.65 13.94 5.27
CA VAL A 16 6.91 13.19 4.04
C VAL A 16 5.73 12.27 3.77
N LEU A 17 5.36 12.19 2.49
CA LEU A 17 4.38 11.25 1.99
C LEU A 17 5.13 10.02 1.49
N LEU A 18 4.99 8.91 2.18
CA LEU A 18 5.58 7.64 1.78
C LEU A 18 4.52 6.80 1.08
N PRO A 19 4.72 6.42 -0.19
CA PRO A 19 3.84 5.48 -0.86
C PRO A 19 3.89 4.12 -0.14
N VAL A 20 2.75 3.71 0.41
CA VAL A 20 2.61 2.44 1.15
C VAL A 20 2.16 1.33 0.20
N ALA A 21 1.04 1.56 -0.48
CA ALA A 21 0.41 0.57 -1.35
C ALA A 21 -0.24 1.23 -2.56
N GLN A 22 -0.34 0.49 -3.65
CA GLN A 22 -1.08 0.92 -4.83
C GLN A 22 -2.17 -0.08 -5.16
N PHE A 23 -3.39 0.41 -5.24
CA PHE A 23 -4.59 -0.33 -5.61
C PHE A 23 -4.88 -0.09 -7.08
N ARG A 24 -4.97 -1.17 -7.87
CA ARG A 24 -5.37 -1.12 -9.27
C ARG A 24 -6.63 -1.93 -9.48
N LEU A 25 -7.67 -1.30 -9.99
CA LEU A 25 -8.89 -1.98 -10.40
C LEU A 25 -8.65 -2.62 -11.76
N LEU A 26 -8.60 -3.95 -11.81
CA LEU A 26 -8.46 -4.73 -13.05
C LEU A 26 -9.59 -5.74 -13.09
N GLU A 27 -10.32 -5.83 -14.21
CA GLU A 27 -11.39 -6.83 -14.38
C GLU A 27 -12.46 -6.81 -13.25
N LYS A 28 -12.74 -5.60 -12.72
CA LYS A 28 -13.64 -5.33 -11.57
C LYS A 28 -13.12 -5.72 -10.19
N VAL A 29 -11.94 -6.32 -10.08
CA VAL A 29 -11.30 -6.60 -8.81
C VAL A 29 -10.16 -5.63 -8.52
N TRP A 30 -10.02 -5.22 -7.27
CA TRP A 30 -8.89 -4.45 -6.78
C TRP A 30 -7.72 -5.37 -6.50
N ARG A 31 -6.59 -5.06 -7.10
CA ARG A 31 -5.30 -5.71 -6.89
C ARG A 31 -4.39 -4.77 -6.12
N VAL A 32 -3.66 -5.30 -5.13
CA VAL A 32 -2.73 -4.54 -4.30
C VAL A 32 -1.31 -4.75 -4.77
N TYR A 33 -0.57 -3.65 -4.79
CA TYR A 33 0.84 -3.61 -5.15
C TYR A 33 1.61 -2.94 -4.02
N TRP A 34 2.77 -3.48 -3.67
CA TRP A 34 3.72 -2.84 -2.75
C TRP A 34 4.85 -2.20 -3.54
N GLN A 35 5.45 -1.16 -2.98
CA GLN A 35 6.63 -0.55 -3.56
C GLN A 35 7.89 -1.03 -2.84
N ASP A 36 8.88 -1.49 -3.59
CA ASP A 36 10.18 -1.84 -3.02
C ASP A 36 11.02 -0.58 -2.73
N SER A 37 12.16 -0.77 -2.06
CA SER A 37 13.14 0.29 -1.76
C SER A 37 13.80 0.92 -3.00
N LYS A 38 13.54 0.39 -4.19
CA LYS A 38 13.99 0.93 -5.49
C LYS A 38 12.84 1.60 -6.25
N GLU A 39 11.76 1.93 -5.55
CA GLU A 39 10.58 2.59 -6.09
C GLU A 39 9.82 1.74 -7.14
N LYS A 40 10.04 0.42 -7.19
CA LYS A 40 9.34 -0.48 -8.12
C LYS A 40 8.10 -1.08 -7.48
N TRP A 41 7.01 -1.09 -8.24
CA TRP A 41 5.76 -1.69 -7.82
C TRP A 41 5.75 -3.18 -8.13
N HIS A 42 5.52 -3.99 -7.10
CA HIS A 42 5.38 -5.42 -7.17
C HIS A 42 3.97 -5.82 -6.78
N PHE A 43 3.39 -6.75 -7.53
CA PHE A 43 2.08 -7.30 -7.21
C PHE A 43 2.19 -8.20 -5.97
N ILE A 44 1.19 -8.15 -5.10
CA ILE A 44 1.11 -9.04 -3.94
C ILE A 44 0.14 -10.14 -4.29
N ASP A 45 0.68 -11.32 -4.55
CA ASP A 45 -0.06 -12.56 -4.78
C ASP A 45 -0.68 -13.13 -3.49
N ASP A 46 -0.14 -12.77 -2.31
CA ASP A 46 -0.72 -13.13 -1.01
C ASP A 46 -2.05 -12.41 -0.70
N ILE A 47 -2.36 -11.29 -1.37
CA ILE A 47 -3.62 -10.59 -1.21
C ILE A 47 -4.54 -10.97 -2.36
N GLU A 48 -5.57 -11.76 -2.06
CA GLU A 48 -6.57 -12.13 -3.04
C GLU A 48 -7.29 -10.88 -3.59
N PRO A 49 -7.32 -10.69 -4.92
CA PRO A 49 -8.01 -9.56 -5.52
C PRO A 49 -9.51 -9.57 -5.17
N ASN A 50 -10.04 -8.42 -4.75
CA ASN A 50 -11.43 -8.31 -4.32
C ASN A 50 -12.12 -7.11 -4.97
N GLU A 51 -13.39 -7.23 -5.35
CA GLU A 51 -14.20 -6.13 -5.87
C GLU A 51 -14.42 -5.03 -4.82
N ASP A 52 -14.39 -5.39 -3.54
CA ASP A 52 -14.50 -4.47 -2.42
C ASP A 52 -13.15 -3.80 -2.10
N PHE A 53 -13.11 -2.49 -2.30
CA PHE A 53 -11.95 -1.66 -1.99
C PHE A 53 -11.66 -1.60 -0.48
N GLU A 54 -12.69 -1.51 0.36
CA GLU A 54 -12.51 -1.37 1.81
C GLU A 54 -11.89 -2.64 2.40
N ALA A 55 -12.29 -3.81 1.89
CA ALA A 55 -11.68 -5.08 2.27
C ALA A 55 -10.18 -5.10 1.98
N GLN A 56 -9.77 -4.63 0.80
CA GLN A 56 -8.35 -4.55 0.42
C GLN A 56 -7.60 -3.50 1.25
N LEU A 57 -8.22 -2.34 1.48
CA LEU A 57 -7.64 -1.28 2.29
C LEU A 57 -7.39 -1.76 3.72
N LYS A 58 -8.34 -2.48 4.30
CA LYS A 58 -8.22 -3.03 5.66
C LYS A 58 -7.06 -4.02 5.78
N ILE A 59 -6.83 -4.88 4.79
CA ILE A 59 -5.69 -5.82 4.79
C ILE A 59 -4.36 -5.04 4.81
N VAL A 60 -4.29 -3.96 4.03
CA VAL A 60 -3.12 -3.08 4.00
C VAL A 60 -2.96 -2.36 5.35
N ASP A 61 -4.04 -1.80 5.90
CA ASP A 61 -4.04 -1.04 7.17
C ASP A 61 -3.70 -1.89 8.40
N GLU A 62 -4.22 -3.13 8.46
CA GLU A 62 -3.83 -4.14 9.45
C GLU A 62 -2.36 -4.59 9.29
N GLY A 63 -1.71 -4.13 8.22
CA GLY A 63 -0.29 -4.24 8.02
C GLY A 63 0.15 -5.63 7.63
N HIS A 64 -0.58 -6.28 6.71
CA HIS A 64 -0.28 -7.58 6.10
C HIS A 64 1.20 -8.00 6.28
N ASN A 65 1.47 -8.80 7.33
CA ASN A 65 2.80 -9.33 7.69
C ASN A 65 3.93 -8.30 7.90
N GLY A 66 3.62 -7.06 8.30
CA GLY A 66 4.58 -5.95 8.43
C GLY A 66 5.12 -5.44 7.10
N LEU A 67 4.50 -5.81 5.97
CA LEU A 67 5.00 -5.48 4.63
C LEU A 67 4.83 -4.00 4.28
N PHE A 68 3.85 -3.33 4.90
CA PHE A 68 3.41 -1.97 4.56
C PHE A 68 3.82 -0.92 5.58
N TRP A 69 3.78 -1.25 6.86
CA TRP A 69 4.03 -0.31 7.96
C TRP A 69 5.26 -0.80 8.73
N THR A 70 6.39 -0.09 8.57
CA THR A 70 7.65 -0.33 9.29
C THR A 70 8.25 0.95 9.86
#